data_AF-A0A357A6T3-F1
#
_entry.id   AF-A0A357A6T3-F1
#
_cell.length_a   1.000
_cell.length_b   1.000
_cell.length_c   1.000
_cell.angle_alpha   90.00
_cell.angle_beta   90.00
_cell.angle_gamma   90.00
#
_symmetry.space_group_name_H-M   'P 1'
#
loop_
_entity.id
_entity.type
_entity.pdbx_description
1 polymer ?
#
loop_
_entity_poly.entity_id
_entity_poly.type
_entity_poly.pdbx_seq_one_letter_code
_entity_poly.pdbx_strand_id
1 'polypeptide(L)'
;MSPKMEAVMQAINRLSLQEQEQLLSRLQAHYRSSDEISDLENKNAEFWQGVSLSQLMKHQHPRTFQDAQEWVAEFWPEEDTVEDFLKFLREQRERNSDS
;
A
#
# COMPACT_ATOMS: atom_id res chain seq x y z
N MET A 1 21.30 23.91 19.34
CA MET A 1 20.86 24.90 18.33
C MET A 1 22.08 25.55 17.70
N SER A 2 22.05 25.91 16.41
CA SER A 2 23.23 26.51 15.77
C SER A 2 23.34 28.00 16.14
N PRO A 3 24.53 28.53 16.44
CA PRO A 3 24.72 29.94 16.84
C PRO A 3 24.31 30.95 15.75
N LYS A 4 24.30 30.51 14.48
CA LYS A 4 23.77 31.30 13.36
C LYS A 4 22.26 31.53 13.48
N MET A 5 21.52 30.54 13.94
CA MET A 5 20.05 30.63 14.07
C MET A 5 19.66 31.66 15.13
N GLU A 6 20.38 31.69 16.25
CA GLU A 6 20.17 32.64 17.35
C GLU A 6 20.45 34.08 16.92
N ALA A 7 21.55 34.31 16.18
CA ALA A 7 21.87 35.63 15.64
C ALA A 7 20.81 36.13 14.64
N VAL A 8 20.26 35.23 13.82
CA VAL A 8 19.18 35.54 12.89
C VAL A 8 17.89 35.88 13.64
N MET A 9 17.50 35.12 14.67
CA MET A 9 16.32 35.44 15.48
C MET A 9 16.45 36.79 16.19
N GLN A 10 17.64 37.12 16.71
CA GLN A 10 17.88 38.44 17.30
C GLN A 10 17.81 39.58 16.29
N ALA A 11 18.29 39.37 15.05
CA ALA A 11 18.15 40.34 13.99
C ALA A 11 16.68 40.53 13.58
N ILE A 12 15.90 39.46 13.55
CA ILE A 12 14.47 39.51 13.21
C ILE A 12 13.67 40.27 14.27
N ASN A 13 13.98 40.08 15.55
CA ASN A 13 13.32 40.79 16.65
C ASN A 13 13.65 42.30 16.71
N ARG A 14 14.66 42.77 15.97
CA ARG A 14 15.01 44.20 15.86
C ARG A 14 14.33 44.90 14.68
N LEU A 15 13.69 44.15 13.79
CA LEU A 15 12.99 44.69 12.63
C LEU A 15 11.66 45.31 13.05
N SER A 16 11.23 46.34 12.33
CA SER A 16 9.88 46.89 12.46
C SER A 16 8.82 45.89 11.96
N LEU A 17 7.58 46.07 12.38
CA LEU A 17 6.46 45.20 11.98
C LEU A 17 6.34 45.09 10.44
N GLN A 18 6.48 46.22 9.74
CA GLN A 18 6.44 46.24 8.27
C GLN A 18 7.59 45.45 7.63
N GLU A 19 8.79 45.54 8.17
CA GLU A 19 9.94 44.80 7.64
C GLU A 19 9.82 43.30 7.93
N GLN A 20 9.23 42.92 9.05
CA GLN A 20 8.90 41.52 9.35
C GLN A 20 7.86 40.97 8.37
N GLU A 21 6.82 41.74 8.05
CA GLU A 21 5.80 41.35 7.06
C GLU A 21 6.41 41.22 5.65
N GLN A 22 7.29 42.14 5.25
CA GLN A 22 8.02 42.04 3.99
C GLN A 22 8.96 40.82 3.94
N LEU A 23 9.59 40.48 5.06
CA LEU A 23 10.48 39.32 5.14
C LEU A 23 9.68 38.02 5.08
N LEU A 24 8.55 37.93 5.78
CA LEU A 24 7.61 36.81 5.71
C LEU A 24 7.08 36.57 4.30
N SER A 25 6.63 37.63 3.62
CA SER A 25 6.12 37.52 2.25
C SER A 25 7.19 37.05 1.25
N ARG A 26 8.44 37.52 1.38
CA ARG A 26 9.56 37.03 0.56
C ARG A 26 9.92 35.57 0.85
N LEU A 27 9.92 35.17 2.12
CA LEU A 27 10.14 33.78 2.49
C LEU A 27 9.05 32.88 1.90
N GLN A 28 7.78 33.26 2.05
CA GLN A 28 6.67 32.51 1.49
C GLN A 28 6.77 32.38 -0.04
N ALA A 29 7.13 33.45 -0.74
CA ALA A 29 7.33 33.40 -2.19
C ALA A 29 8.49 32.46 -2.56
N HIS A 30 9.61 32.53 -1.85
CA HIS A 30 10.79 31.69 -2.09
C HIS A 30 10.49 30.21 -1.86
N TYR A 31 9.78 29.87 -0.78
CA TYR A 31 9.39 28.49 -0.51
C TYR A 31 8.41 27.97 -1.56
N ARG A 32 7.45 28.79 -1.98
CA ARG A 32 6.46 28.40 -3.00
C ARG A 32 7.07 28.24 -4.40
N SER A 33 8.16 28.95 -4.71
CA SER A 33 8.94 28.78 -5.94
C SER A 33 10.04 27.73 -5.84
N SER A 34 10.26 27.15 -4.66
CA SER A 34 11.27 26.11 -4.48
C SER A 34 10.78 24.81 -5.08
N ASP A 35 11.55 24.25 -5.99
CA ASP A 35 11.29 22.94 -6.61
C ASP A 35 11.03 21.84 -5.57
N GLU A 36 11.53 21.98 -4.33
CA GLU A 36 11.28 21.06 -3.22
C GLU A 36 9.80 20.95 -2.80
N ILE A 37 9.02 22.04 -2.87
CA ILE A 37 7.60 21.99 -2.50
C ILE A 37 6.80 21.29 -3.60
N SER A 38 7.10 21.58 -4.87
CA SER A 38 6.50 20.86 -5.98
C SER A 38 6.88 19.37 -5.98
N ASP A 39 8.10 19.02 -5.56
CA ASP A 39 8.52 17.62 -5.40
C ASP A 39 7.76 16.92 -4.26
N LEU A 40 7.51 17.61 -3.14
CA LEU A 40 6.70 17.08 -2.04
C LEU A 40 5.23 16.88 -2.42
N GLU A 41 4.63 17.83 -3.14
CA GLU A 41 3.26 17.71 -3.65
C GLU A 41 3.14 16.57 -4.66
N ASN A 42 4.12 16.40 -5.55
CA ASN A 42 4.19 15.29 -6.50
C ASN A 42 4.34 13.95 -5.78
N LYS A 43 5.25 13.84 -4.81
CA LYS A 43 5.43 12.62 -4.00
C LYS A 43 4.19 12.27 -3.19
N ASN A 44 3.49 13.27 -2.67
CA ASN A 44 2.22 13.07 -1.98
C ASN A 44 1.14 12.57 -2.95
N ALA A 45 1.06 13.13 -4.16
CA ALA A 45 0.14 12.67 -5.20
C ALA A 45 0.44 11.22 -5.62
N GLU A 46 1.71 10.87 -5.85
CA GLU A 46 2.14 9.51 -6.16
C GLU A 46 1.82 8.52 -5.03
N PHE A 47 2.01 8.93 -3.76
CA PHE A 47 1.67 8.12 -2.61
C PHE A 47 0.17 7.80 -2.54
N TRP A 48 -0.70 8.79 -2.72
CA TRP A 48 -2.16 8.62 -2.64
C TRP A 48 -2.78 7.99 -3.88
N GLN A 49 -2.13 8.05 -5.04
CA GLN A 49 -2.56 7.31 -6.23
C GLN A 49 -2.45 5.79 -6.04
N GLY A 50 -1.65 5.34 -5.07
CA GLY A 50 -1.49 3.93 -4.75
C GLY A 50 -0.85 3.12 -5.88
N VAL A 51 -0.68 1.82 -5.67
CA VAL A 51 -0.12 0.91 -6.67
C VAL A 51 -1.26 0.23 -7.40
N SER A 52 -1.28 0.32 -8.73
CA SER A 52 -2.31 -0.35 -9.54
C SER A 52 -2.19 -1.88 -9.41
N LEU A 53 -3.32 -2.59 -9.52
CA LEU A 53 -3.34 -4.06 -9.50
C LEU A 53 -2.38 -4.66 -10.54
N SER A 54 -2.26 -4.05 -11.71
CA SER A 54 -1.36 -4.47 -12.78
C SER A 54 0.12 -4.29 -12.43
N GLN A 55 0.50 -3.20 -11.74
CA GLN A 55 1.85 -3.03 -11.20
C GLN A 55 2.15 -4.05 -10.09
N LEU A 56 1.18 -4.30 -9.21
CA LEU A 56 1.27 -5.32 -8.16
C LEU A 56 1.50 -6.72 -8.74
N MET A 57 0.75 -7.12 -9.76
CA MET A 57 0.94 -8.41 -10.43
C MET A 57 2.31 -8.53 -11.11
N LYS A 58 2.82 -7.44 -11.72
CA LYS A 58 4.15 -7.43 -12.34
C LYS A 58 5.30 -7.52 -11.34
N HIS A 59 5.14 -6.97 -10.14
CA HIS A 59 6.19 -7.05 -9.11
C HIS A 59 6.15 -8.36 -8.34
N GLN A 60 4.96 -8.78 -7.92
CA GLN A 60 4.80 -9.92 -7.04
C GLN A 60 4.80 -11.25 -7.78
N HIS A 61 4.64 -11.26 -9.12
CA HIS A 61 4.49 -12.46 -9.94
C HIS A 61 3.64 -13.54 -9.22
N PRO A 62 2.44 -13.18 -8.71
CA PRO A 62 1.66 -14.11 -7.93
C PRO A 62 1.38 -15.33 -8.81
N ARG A 63 1.65 -16.54 -8.29
CA ARG A 63 1.27 -17.76 -8.99
C ARG A 63 -0.24 -17.72 -9.17
N THR A 64 -0.70 -17.51 -10.40
CA THR A 64 -2.09 -17.66 -10.74
C THR A 64 -2.40 -19.15 -10.84
N PHE A 65 -3.62 -19.55 -10.50
CA PHE A 65 -4.08 -20.92 -10.63
C PHE A 65 -4.21 -21.25 -12.13
N GLN A 66 -3.10 -21.66 -12.75
CA GLN A 66 -3.05 -22.02 -14.18
C GLN A 66 -3.29 -23.51 -14.37
N ASP A 67 -2.87 -24.32 -13.39
CA ASP A 67 -3.11 -25.75 -13.35
C ASP A 67 -3.44 -26.18 -11.93
N ALA A 68 -4.53 -26.93 -11.77
CA ALA A 68 -4.94 -27.46 -10.49
C ALA A 68 -3.92 -28.45 -9.91
N GLN A 69 -3.12 -29.10 -10.77
CA GLN A 69 -2.09 -30.05 -10.34
C GLN A 69 -0.94 -29.38 -9.57
N GLU A 70 -0.64 -28.11 -9.82
CA GLU A 70 0.45 -27.39 -9.13
C GLU A 70 0.09 -26.96 -7.70
N TRP A 71 -1.21 -27.01 -7.35
CA TRP A 71 -1.75 -26.60 -6.05
C TRP A 71 -2.30 -27.77 -5.24
N VAL A 72 -2.11 -29.01 -5.71
CA VAL A 72 -2.38 -30.20 -4.91
C VAL A 72 -1.40 -30.17 -3.74
N ALA A 73 -1.86 -29.59 -2.63
CA ALA A 73 -1.12 -29.61 -1.39
C ALA A 73 -0.91 -31.08 -0.99
N GLU A 74 0.26 -31.42 -0.45
CA GLU A 74 0.48 -32.66 0.32
C GLU A 74 -0.56 -32.86 1.44
N PHE A 75 -1.35 -31.82 1.73
CA PHE A 75 -2.48 -31.81 2.65
C PHE A 75 -3.74 -32.53 2.14
N TRP A 76 -3.79 -32.96 0.87
CA TRP A 76 -4.85 -33.82 0.40
C TRP A 76 -4.42 -35.28 0.60
N PRO A 77 -4.81 -35.95 1.70
CA PRO A 77 -4.53 -37.37 1.84
C PRO A 77 -5.19 -38.11 0.68
N GLU A 78 -4.50 -39.11 0.12
CA GLU A 78 -5.01 -39.98 -0.95
C GLU A 78 -6.25 -40.79 -0.54
N GLU A 79 -6.68 -40.68 0.73
CA GLU A 79 -7.63 -41.59 1.38
C GLU A 79 -9.10 -41.14 1.37
N ASP A 80 -9.49 -40.24 0.47
CA ASP A 80 -10.91 -40.17 0.05
C ASP A 80 -10.97 -40.42 -1.45
N THR A 81 -10.91 -41.70 -1.82
CA THR A 81 -11.03 -42.12 -3.22
C THR A 81 -12.43 -41.80 -3.75
N VAL A 82 -12.53 -41.59 -5.06
CA VAL A 82 -13.85 -41.43 -5.71
C VAL A 82 -14.72 -42.66 -5.44
N GLU A 83 -14.12 -43.85 -5.33
CA GLU A 83 -14.77 -45.07 -4.90
C GLU A 83 -15.41 -44.98 -3.51
N ASP A 84 -14.76 -44.35 -2.51
CA ASP A 84 -15.32 -44.17 -1.17
C ASP A 84 -16.55 -43.25 -1.19
N PHE A 85 -16.50 -42.19 -1.99
CA PHE A 85 -17.65 -41.31 -2.21
C PHE A 85 -18.81 -42.05 -2.92
N LEU A 86 -18.52 -42.87 -3.93
CA LEU A 86 -19.54 -43.67 -4.62
C LEU A 86 -20.13 -44.76 -3.73
N LYS A 87 -19.33 -45.34 -2.83
CA LYS A 87 -19.78 -46.29 -1.81
C LYS A 87 -20.72 -45.60 -0.82
N PHE A 88 -20.35 -44.43 -0.30
CA PHE A 88 -21.20 -43.62 0.57
C PHE A 88 -22.56 -43.31 -0.10
N LEU A 89 -22.57 -42.88 -1.36
CA LEU A 89 -23.82 -42.59 -2.09
C LEU A 89 -24.72 -43.82 -2.24
N ARG A 90 -24.14 -45.02 -2.41
CA ARG A 90 -24.88 -46.28 -2.50
C ARG A 90 -25.52 -46.63 -1.16
N GLU A 91 -24.75 -46.55 -0.08
CA GLU A 91 -25.22 -46.80 1.29
C GLU A 91 -26.35 -45.83 1.71
N GLN A 92 -26.28 -44.55 1.31
CA GLN A 92 -27.37 -43.60 1.56
C GLN A 92 -28.65 -43.93 0.78
N ARG A 93 -28.52 -44.44 -0.45
CA ARG A 93 -29.68 -44.81 -1.27
C ARG A 93 -30.37 -46.07 -0.74
N GLU A 94 -29.60 -47.05 -0.28
CA GLU A 94 -30.13 -48.26 0.35
C GLU A 94 -30.82 -47.94 1.68
N ARG A 95 -30.21 -47.11 2.54
CA ARG A 95 -30.84 -46.65 3.79
C ARG A 95 -32.14 -45.88 3.58
N ASN A 96 -32.25 -45.10 2.50
CA ASN A 96 -33.47 -44.36 2.16
C ASN A 96 -34.51 -45.19 1.39
N SER A 97 -34.18 -46.41 0.95
CA SER A 97 -35.13 -47.30 0.26
C SER A 97 -35.78 -48.31 1.20
N ASP A 98 -35.21 -48.52 2.39
CA ASP A 98 -35.75 -49.36 3.48
C ASP A 98 -36.51 -48.55 4.56
N SER A 99 -36.98 -47.33 4.25
CA SER A 99 -37.89 -46.54 5.09
C SER A 99 -39.21 -46.22 4.38
#